data_AF-A0A7W7HZ90-F1
#
_entry.id   AF-A0A7W7HZ90-F1
#
_cell.length_a   1.000
_cell.length_b   1.000
_cell.length_c   1.000
_cell.angle_alpha   90.00
_cell.angle_beta   90.00
_cell.angle_gamma   90.00
#
_symmetry.space_group_name_H-M   'P 1'
#
loop_
_entity.id
_entity.type
_entity.pdbx_description
1 polymer ?
#
loop_
_entity_poly.entity_id
_entity_poly.type
_entity_poly.pdbx_seq_one_letter_code
_entity_poly.pdbx_strand_id
1 'polypeptide(L)'
;MALAMVAVLALVGCAVSGSAESAAPAPFRARPGPPDPIALVGMWRLTGIGAEAGTTVGLTPGGLTIYQSCGELLGSWNADSQGLFTGDVIASTDDCDPRTRILWLSDAAGYRLGGRDAELVDPDGRAVARLVASGEPLRPDRESFEVTDEFRRLFDPPAALPPHLTPADRRELPGRWVPVRGGSKALEQPNLEIGADGRWLGSDGCNGSGGGWVAGPAGTLLATSGVSTLVGCDNVPVGDWLSSARRAGFDGAMLVLLDRNAKELGRLHRDDGGPSIPAPPAGN
;
A
#
# COMPACT_ATOMS: atom_id res chain seq x y z
N MET A 1 2.97 -50.49 74.32
CA MET A 1 1.64 -49.83 74.37
C MET A 1 1.75 -48.56 73.52
N ALA A 2 0.74 -48.27 72.70
CA ALA A 2 0.72 -47.31 71.59
C ALA A 2 1.19 -45.88 71.96
N LEU A 3 1.58 -44.96 71.06
CA LEU A 3 0.84 -44.47 69.89
C LEU A 3 1.78 -43.58 69.04
N ALA A 4 1.55 -43.53 67.73
CA ALA A 4 2.18 -42.61 66.80
C ALA A 4 1.60 -41.18 66.89
N MET A 5 2.40 -40.15 66.59
CA MET A 5 1.91 -39.03 65.79
C MET A 5 3.07 -38.23 65.16
N VAL A 6 2.95 -38.04 63.85
CA VAL A 6 3.82 -37.23 62.99
C VAL A 6 3.23 -35.83 62.89
N ALA A 7 4.06 -34.80 62.94
CA ALA A 7 3.74 -33.48 62.38
C ALA A 7 5.01 -32.80 61.88
N VAL A 8 5.10 -32.67 60.56
CA VAL A 8 6.12 -31.93 59.80
C VAL A 8 5.69 -30.46 59.73
N LEU A 9 6.62 -29.50 59.85
CA LEU A 9 6.58 -28.26 59.08
C LEU A 9 7.97 -27.57 59.05
N ALA A 10 8.57 -27.58 57.86
CA ALA A 10 9.67 -26.73 57.39
C ALA A 10 9.02 -25.74 56.38
N LEU A 11 9.45 -24.52 56.04
CA LEU A 11 10.69 -23.76 56.07
C LEU A 11 10.29 -22.27 55.92
N VAL A 12 11.09 -21.37 56.48
CA VAL A 12 11.07 -19.92 56.16
C VAL A 12 11.99 -19.66 54.97
N GLY A 13 11.55 -18.85 54.00
CA GLY A 13 12.40 -18.39 52.90
C GLY A 13 11.75 -17.30 52.07
N CYS A 14 12.15 -16.05 52.30
CA CYS A 14 11.79 -14.88 51.50
C CYS A 14 12.48 -14.90 50.13
N ALA A 15 11.79 -14.53 49.05
CA ALA A 15 12.44 -14.06 47.83
C ALA A 15 11.55 -13.08 47.03
N VAL A 16 11.99 -11.82 47.06
CA VAL A 16 12.08 -10.82 45.99
C VAL A 16 10.84 -10.60 45.10
N SER A 17 10.15 -9.49 45.36
CA SER A 17 9.32 -8.80 44.38
C SER A 17 10.18 -8.31 43.22
N GLY A 18 10.21 -9.09 42.13
CA GLY A 18 10.74 -8.64 40.85
C GLY A 18 9.79 -7.62 40.26
N SER A 19 10.26 -6.38 40.13
CA SER A 19 9.67 -5.34 39.29
C SER A 19 9.32 -5.94 37.94
N ALA A 20 8.04 -5.88 37.55
CA ALA A 20 7.64 -6.14 36.18
C ALA A 20 8.21 -5.02 35.30
N GLU A 21 9.46 -5.21 34.87
CA GLU A 21 10.05 -4.47 33.78
C GLU A 21 9.11 -4.67 32.58
N SER A 22 8.55 -3.56 32.10
CA SER A 22 7.66 -3.55 30.93
C SER A 22 8.42 -4.17 29.78
N ALA A 23 8.18 -5.46 29.52
CA ALA A 23 8.85 -6.18 28.47
C ALA A 23 8.49 -5.49 27.16
N ALA A 24 9.49 -4.92 26.49
CA ALA A 24 9.35 -4.44 25.13
C ALA A 24 8.69 -5.56 24.30
N PRO A 25 7.69 -5.24 23.45
CA PRO A 25 7.01 -6.25 22.66
C PRO A 25 8.04 -7.06 21.87
N ALA A 26 7.95 -8.39 21.96
CA ALA A 26 8.88 -9.28 21.31
C ALA A 26 8.97 -8.95 19.80
N PRO A 27 10.18 -9.01 19.21
CA PRO A 27 10.36 -8.75 17.80
C PRO A 27 9.52 -9.73 16.99
N PHE A 28 8.88 -9.22 15.93
CA PHE A 28 8.12 -10.04 15.00
C PHE A 28 9.05 -11.08 14.38
N ARG A 29 8.80 -12.37 14.65
CA ARG A 29 9.54 -13.44 13.97
C ARG A 29 8.87 -13.70 12.64
N ALA A 30 9.50 -13.25 11.55
CA ALA A 30 9.08 -13.56 10.19
C ALA A 30 9.09 -15.09 9.99
N ARG A 31 8.01 -15.63 9.39
CA ARG A 31 8.01 -17.04 8.95
C ARG A 31 8.98 -17.23 7.77
N PRO A 32 9.74 -18.32 7.69
CA PRO A 32 10.52 -18.64 6.51
C PRO A 32 9.61 -18.96 5.32
N GLY A 33 9.81 -18.27 4.19
CA GLY A 33 9.03 -18.42 2.96
C GLY A 33 8.62 -17.07 2.37
N PRO A 34 8.25 -17.00 1.08
CA PRO A 34 7.64 -15.79 0.51
C PRO A 34 6.37 -15.47 1.31
N PRO A 35 6.14 -14.21 1.71
CA PRO A 35 4.91 -13.86 2.42
C PRO A 35 3.70 -14.09 1.50
N ASP A 36 2.60 -14.60 2.08
CA ASP A 36 1.34 -14.78 1.36
C ASP A 36 0.49 -13.52 1.54
N PRO A 37 0.27 -12.69 0.51
CA PRO A 37 -0.51 -11.46 0.62
C PRO A 37 -1.98 -11.73 0.97
N ILE A 38 -2.50 -12.94 0.73
CA ILE A 38 -3.85 -13.33 1.16
C ILE A 38 -3.98 -13.27 2.69
N ALA A 39 -2.89 -13.51 3.42
CA ALA A 39 -2.88 -13.44 4.88
C ALA A 39 -3.09 -12.01 5.42
N LEU A 40 -3.04 -10.98 4.58
CA LEU A 40 -3.42 -9.61 4.93
C LEU A 40 -4.93 -9.40 4.91
N VAL A 41 -5.70 -10.25 4.23
CA VAL A 41 -7.16 -10.12 4.19
C VAL A 41 -7.74 -10.41 5.56
N GLY A 42 -8.43 -9.42 6.14
CA GLY A 42 -9.02 -9.53 7.46
C GLY A 42 -9.21 -8.20 8.16
N MET A 43 -9.64 -8.30 9.42
CA MET A 43 -9.79 -7.16 10.33
C MET A 43 -8.60 -7.06 11.26
N TRP A 44 -8.07 -5.85 11.41
CA TRP A 44 -6.83 -5.59 12.12
C TRP A 44 -6.98 -4.43 13.10
N ARG A 45 -6.51 -4.59 14.33
CA ARG A 45 -6.26 -3.45 15.21
C ARG A 45 -4.91 -2.84 14.86
N LEU A 46 -4.89 -1.55 14.57
CA LEU A 46 -3.68 -0.82 14.28
C LEU A 46 -2.96 -0.45 15.57
N THR A 47 -1.65 -0.70 15.58
CA THR A 47 -0.73 -0.28 16.64
C THR A 47 0.54 0.27 15.97
N GLY A 48 1.14 1.33 16.50
CA GLY A 48 2.35 1.89 15.89
C GLY A 48 2.42 3.40 15.92
N ILE A 49 3.29 3.95 15.07
CA ILE A 49 3.61 5.38 15.05
C ILE A 49 2.45 6.15 14.43
N GLY A 50 2.00 7.21 15.10
CA GLY A 50 0.92 8.07 14.62
C GLY A 50 -0.47 7.42 14.57
N ALA A 51 -0.61 6.16 15.00
CA ALA A 51 -1.88 5.46 15.06
C ALA A 51 -2.71 5.95 16.25
N GLU A 52 -3.92 6.43 15.98
CA GLU A 52 -4.89 6.72 17.03
C GLU A 52 -5.29 5.43 17.76
N ALA A 53 -5.36 5.48 19.08
CA ALA A 53 -5.77 4.34 19.91
C ALA A 53 -7.17 3.86 19.52
N GLY A 54 -7.32 2.55 19.28
CA GLY A 54 -8.59 1.96 18.85
C GLY A 54 -8.81 1.94 17.34
N THR A 55 -7.89 2.50 16.54
CA THR A 55 -7.96 2.41 15.07
C THR A 55 -8.03 0.95 14.63
N THR A 56 -9.02 0.65 13.79
CA THR A 56 -9.20 -0.68 13.18
C THR A 56 -9.13 -0.56 11.66
N VAL A 57 -8.49 -1.52 11.01
CA VAL A 57 -8.27 -1.55 9.56
C VAL A 57 -8.89 -2.83 9.01
N GLY A 58 -9.84 -2.69 8.09
CA GLY A 58 -10.35 -3.78 7.27
C GLY A 58 -9.61 -3.82 5.95
N LEU A 59 -8.94 -4.94 5.67
CA LEU A 59 -8.36 -5.23 4.36
C LEU A 59 -9.22 -6.31 3.70
N THR A 60 -10.11 -5.90 2.80
CA THR A 60 -10.98 -6.79 2.04
C THR A 60 -10.39 -7.04 0.65
N PRO A 61 -10.84 -8.08 -0.06
CA PRO A 61 -10.58 -8.18 -1.49
C PRO A 61 -11.07 -6.92 -2.22
N GLY A 62 -10.13 -6.13 -2.73
CA GLY A 62 -10.41 -4.91 -3.49
C GLY A 62 -10.68 -3.65 -2.67
N GLY A 63 -10.54 -3.67 -1.34
CA GLY A 63 -10.83 -2.49 -0.52
C GLY A 63 -10.00 -2.40 0.77
N LEU A 64 -9.75 -1.18 1.19
CA LEU A 64 -9.19 -0.82 2.49
C LEU A 64 -10.18 0.09 3.20
N THR A 65 -10.50 -0.21 4.46
CA THR A 65 -11.30 0.66 5.31
C THR A 65 -10.57 0.89 6.63
N ILE A 66 -10.48 2.14 7.08
CA ILE A 66 -9.90 2.50 8.39
C ILE A 66 -10.99 3.14 9.23
N TYR A 67 -11.26 2.56 10.40
CA TYR A 67 -12.19 3.08 11.38
C TYR A 67 -11.42 3.83 12.47
N GLN A 68 -11.74 5.11 12.67
CA GLN A 68 -11.14 5.97 13.69
C GLN A 68 -12.24 6.69 14.47
N SER A 69 -11.89 7.38 15.57
CA SER A 69 -12.88 8.15 16.34
C SER A 69 -13.57 9.26 15.53
N CYS A 70 -12.90 9.79 14.50
CA CYS A 70 -13.46 10.84 13.65
C CYS A 70 -14.46 10.31 12.60
N GLY A 71 -14.48 9.01 12.32
CA GLY A 71 -15.21 8.45 11.17
C GLY A 71 -14.45 7.34 10.44
N GLU A 72 -14.80 7.14 9.18
CA GLU A 72 -14.31 6.08 8.31
C GLU A 72 -13.45 6.67 7.18
N LEU A 73 -12.32 6.03 6.88
CA LEU A 73 -11.53 6.29 5.69
C LEU A 73 -11.65 5.09 4.76
N LEU A 74 -12.02 5.35 3.51
CA LEU A 74 -12.18 4.35 2.46
C LEU A 74 -11.04 4.48 1.48
N GLY A 75 -10.47 3.36 1.08
CA GLY A 75 -9.26 3.32 0.30
C GLY A 75 -9.10 2.04 -0.50
N SER A 76 -7.93 1.90 -1.08
CA SER A 76 -7.50 0.69 -1.77
C SER A 76 -6.10 0.30 -1.32
N TRP A 77 -5.79 -0.98 -1.47
CA TRP A 77 -4.48 -1.53 -1.12
C TRP A 77 -4.05 -2.55 -2.15
N ASN A 78 -2.75 -2.82 -2.18
CA ASN A 78 -2.14 -3.82 -3.05
C ASN A 78 -0.90 -4.41 -2.35
N ALA A 79 -0.60 -5.67 -2.63
CA ALA A 79 0.55 -6.38 -2.07
C ALA A 79 1.01 -7.49 -3.01
N ASP A 80 2.20 -8.05 -2.77
CA ASP A 80 2.70 -9.19 -3.54
C ASP A 80 3.44 -10.23 -2.68
N SER A 81 3.77 -11.35 -3.32
CA SER A 81 4.53 -12.43 -2.69
C SER A 81 6.01 -12.12 -2.46
N GLN A 82 6.50 -10.93 -2.85
CA GLN A 82 7.83 -10.44 -2.49
C GLN A 82 7.83 -9.59 -1.21
N GLY A 83 6.65 -9.40 -0.61
CA GLY A 83 6.50 -8.60 0.60
C GLY A 83 6.33 -7.12 0.34
N LEU A 84 6.04 -6.70 -0.90
CA LEU A 84 5.66 -5.32 -1.19
C LEU A 84 4.24 -5.05 -0.71
N PHE A 85 3.99 -3.82 -0.31
CA PHE A 85 2.67 -3.33 0.10
C PHE A 85 2.56 -1.85 -0.24
N THR A 86 1.38 -1.46 -0.71
CA THR A 86 0.98 -0.05 -0.83
C THR A 86 -0.49 0.06 -0.49
N GLY A 87 -0.87 1.15 0.17
CA GLY A 87 -2.27 1.49 0.42
C GLY A 87 -2.49 2.98 0.30
N ASP A 88 -3.71 3.38 -0.02
CA ASP A 88 -4.07 4.78 -0.07
C ASP A 88 -5.53 5.00 0.29
N VAL A 89 -5.81 6.17 0.89
CA VAL A 89 -7.17 6.62 1.19
C VAL A 89 -7.70 7.48 0.06
N ILE A 90 -8.91 7.17 -0.34
CA ILE A 90 -9.59 7.72 -1.50
C ILE A 90 -10.75 8.63 -1.07
N ALA A 91 -11.43 8.28 0.01
CA ALA A 91 -12.53 9.04 0.56
C ALA A 91 -12.53 8.97 2.10
N SER A 92 -13.17 9.93 2.74
CA SER A 92 -13.42 9.94 4.18
C SER A 92 -14.88 10.26 4.46
N THR A 93 -15.40 9.77 5.58
CA THR A 93 -16.65 10.26 6.17
C THR A 93 -16.34 11.38 7.16
N ASP A 94 -17.34 12.23 7.39
CA ASP A 94 -17.31 13.25 8.44
C ASP A 94 -16.12 14.22 8.29
N ASP A 95 -15.58 14.73 9.41
CA ASP A 95 -14.43 15.66 9.43
C ASP A 95 -13.07 14.91 9.50
N CYS A 96 -13.02 13.63 9.14
CA CYS A 96 -11.75 12.90 9.10
C CYS A 96 -10.85 13.44 7.97
N ASP A 97 -9.90 14.32 8.31
CA ASP A 97 -8.81 14.70 7.40
C ASP A 97 -7.75 13.58 7.34
N PRO A 98 -7.59 12.89 6.20
CA PRO A 98 -6.68 11.77 6.08
C PRO A 98 -5.19 12.18 6.17
N ARG A 99 -4.80 13.40 5.76
CA ARG A 99 -3.39 13.74 5.49
C ARG A 99 -2.46 13.59 6.68
N THR A 100 -2.96 13.81 7.90
CA THR A 100 -2.16 13.72 9.12
C THR A 100 -2.33 12.38 9.85
N ARG A 101 -3.34 11.59 9.48
CA ARG A 101 -3.79 10.39 10.21
C ARG A 101 -3.33 9.08 9.58
N ILE A 102 -2.84 9.13 8.34
CA ILE A 102 -2.45 7.95 7.56
C ILE A 102 -0.97 7.89 7.22
N LEU A 103 -0.11 8.68 7.89
CA LEU A 103 1.33 8.68 7.59
C LEU A 103 1.94 7.28 7.60
N TRP A 104 1.54 6.43 8.55
CA TRP A 104 1.95 5.03 8.61
C TRP A 104 1.57 4.21 7.36
N LEU A 105 0.48 4.57 6.69
CA LEU A 105 0.00 3.91 5.47
C LEU A 105 0.76 4.44 4.25
N SER A 106 0.96 5.76 4.17
CA SER A 106 1.70 6.40 3.10
C SER A 106 3.20 6.05 3.11
N ASP A 107 3.78 5.86 4.30
CA ASP A 107 5.19 5.45 4.44
C ASP A 107 5.39 3.95 4.16
N ALA A 108 4.33 3.14 4.17
CA ALA A 108 4.43 1.71 3.96
C ALA A 108 4.82 1.37 2.51
N ALA A 109 5.87 0.58 2.38
CA ALA A 109 6.36 0.03 1.11
C ALA A 109 6.39 -1.51 1.10
N GLY A 110 6.21 -2.13 2.27
CA GLY A 110 6.25 -3.58 2.40
C GLY A 110 5.50 -4.07 3.62
N TYR A 111 5.42 -5.39 3.74
CA TYR A 111 4.82 -6.07 4.87
C TYR A 111 5.62 -7.31 5.29
N ARG A 112 5.47 -7.69 6.56
CA ARG A 112 6.01 -8.91 7.15
C ARG A 112 4.91 -9.61 7.92
N LEU A 113 4.84 -10.92 7.79
CA LEU A 113 3.88 -11.76 8.53
C LEU A 113 4.56 -12.41 9.73
N GLY A 114 3.86 -12.42 10.87
CA GLY A 114 4.35 -12.99 12.12
C GLY A 114 3.20 -13.53 12.97
N GLY A 115 3.10 -14.85 13.09
CA GLY A 115 2.01 -15.47 13.84
C GLY A 115 0.66 -15.20 13.19
N ARG A 116 -0.21 -14.44 13.88
CA ARG A 116 -1.50 -13.95 13.36
C ARG A 116 -1.48 -12.46 13.02
N ASP A 117 -0.35 -11.79 13.21
CA ASP A 117 -0.24 -10.36 13.06
C ASP A 117 0.55 -10.05 11.77
N ALA A 118 0.41 -8.83 11.26
CA ALA A 118 1.26 -8.29 10.20
C ALA A 118 1.98 -7.02 10.67
N GLU A 119 3.15 -6.76 10.12
CA GLU A 119 3.92 -5.53 10.31
C GLU A 119 4.10 -4.86 8.95
N LEU A 120 3.72 -3.59 8.84
CA LEU A 120 3.98 -2.77 7.67
C LEU A 120 5.32 -2.06 7.86
N VAL A 121 6.10 -1.99 6.78
CA VAL A 121 7.46 -1.47 6.82
C VAL A 121 7.69 -0.39 5.78
N ASP A 122 8.57 0.55 6.12
CA ASP A 122 9.07 1.59 5.22
C ASP A 122 10.01 1.00 4.14
N PRO A 123 10.50 1.81 3.19
CA PRO A 123 11.41 1.37 2.13
C PRO A 123 12.76 0.84 2.63
N ASP A 124 13.19 1.28 3.82
CA ASP A 124 14.40 0.84 4.49
C ASP A 124 14.16 -0.42 5.37
N GLY A 125 12.91 -0.91 5.42
CA GLY A 125 12.50 -2.06 6.21
C GLY A 125 12.25 -1.76 7.70
N ARG A 126 12.11 -0.50 8.12
CA ARG A 126 11.71 -0.15 9.49
C ARG A 126 10.20 -0.28 9.63
N ALA A 127 9.74 -0.75 10.79
CA ALA A 127 8.32 -0.88 11.06
C ALA A 127 7.65 0.51 11.16
N VAL A 128 6.58 0.72 10.38
CA VAL A 128 5.75 1.94 10.42
C VAL A 128 4.40 1.68 11.11
N ALA A 129 3.89 0.44 11.00
CA ALA A 129 2.68 0.01 11.67
C ALA A 129 2.70 -1.49 11.97
N ARG A 130 1.91 -1.89 12.95
CA ARG A 130 1.60 -3.29 13.28
C ARG A 130 0.10 -3.49 13.29
N LEU A 131 -0.32 -4.48 12.52
CA LEU A 131 -1.69 -4.95 12.37
C LEU A 131 -1.86 -6.19 13.24
N VAL A 132 -2.61 -6.07 14.32
CA VAL A 132 -2.91 -7.18 15.23
C VAL A 132 -4.28 -7.76 14.86
N ALA A 133 -4.36 -9.07 14.59
CA ALA A 133 -5.62 -9.67 14.17
C ALA A 133 -6.76 -9.39 15.16
N SER A 134 -7.88 -8.90 14.62
CA SER A 134 -9.14 -8.69 15.34
C SER A 134 -10.21 -9.66 14.80
N GLY A 135 -11.19 -10.01 15.64
CA GLY A 135 -12.09 -11.14 15.41
C GLY A 135 -13.18 -10.88 14.37
N GLU A 136 -14.15 -10.04 14.71
CA GLU A 136 -15.35 -9.82 13.88
C GLU A 136 -15.29 -8.50 13.09
N PRO A 137 -15.85 -8.46 11.86
CA PRO A 137 -16.06 -7.23 11.09
C PRO A 137 -16.81 -6.19 11.91
N LEU A 138 -16.39 -4.92 11.82
CA LEU A 138 -17.17 -3.84 12.44
C LEU A 138 -18.44 -3.56 11.65
N ARG A 139 -18.38 -3.71 10.32
CA ARG A 139 -19.48 -3.43 9.40
C ARG A 139 -19.71 -4.64 8.50
N PRO A 140 -20.33 -5.73 8.99
CA PRO A 140 -20.53 -6.96 8.23
C PRO A 140 -21.42 -6.78 7.00
N ASP A 141 -22.21 -5.71 6.94
CA ASP A 141 -23.01 -5.33 5.77
C ASP A 141 -22.18 -4.74 4.61
N ARG A 142 -20.97 -4.25 4.91
CA ARG A 142 -20.07 -3.57 3.95
C ARG A 142 -18.75 -4.32 3.74
N GLU A 143 -18.39 -5.20 4.66
CA GLU A 143 -17.12 -5.91 4.66
C GLU A 143 -17.32 -7.38 4.29
N SER A 144 -16.72 -7.78 3.17
CA SER A 144 -16.54 -9.19 2.83
C SER A 144 -15.06 -9.53 2.85
N PHE A 145 -14.71 -10.57 3.61
CA PHE A 145 -13.37 -11.14 3.65
C PHE A 145 -13.27 -12.43 2.83
N GLU A 146 -14.28 -12.69 1.97
CA GLU A 146 -14.31 -13.88 1.13
C GLU A 146 -13.21 -13.85 0.07
N VAL A 147 -12.22 -14.72 0.21
CA VAL A 147 -11.14 -14.85 -0.77
C VAL A 147 -11.56 -15.82 -1.87
N THR A 148 -11.93 -15.28 -3.03
CA THR A 148 -12.22 -16.03 -4.25
C THR A 148 -10.94 -16.46 -4.97
N ASP A 149 -11.02 -17.48 -5.83
CA ASP A 149 -9.87 -17.90 -6.65
C ASP A 149 -9.46 -16.85 -7.66
N GLU A 150 -10.38 -16.02 -8.13
CA GLU A 150 -10.06 -14.87 -8.96
C GLU A 150 -9.18 -13.87 -8.20
N PHE A 151 -9.53 -13.55 -6.95
CA PHE A 151 -8.71 -12.68 -6.12
C PHE A 151 -7.34 -13.29 -5.82
N ARG A 152 -7.25 -14.60 -5.54
CA ARG A 152 -5.95 -15.29 -5.34
C ARG A 152 -5.03 -15.11 -6.56
N ARG A 153 -5.58 -15.24 -7.77
CA ARG A 153 -4.83 -15.09 -9.04
C ARG A 153 -4.27 -13.68 -9.29
N LEU A 154 -4.77 -12.67 -8.57
CA LEU A 154 -4.22 -11.31 -8.62
C LEU A 154 -2.83 -11.22 -7.98
N PHE A 155 -2.49 -12.16 -7.09
CA PHE A 155 -1.19 -12.22 -6.40
C PHE A 155 -0.20 -13.23 -7.00
N ASP A 156 -0.60 -13.95 -8.06
CA ASP A 156 0.32 -14.79 -8.81
C ASP A 156 1.49 -13.95 -9.31
N PRO A 157 2.73 -14.47 -9.28
CA PRO A 157 3.88 -13.75 -9.80
C PRO A 157 3.64 -13.28 -11.25
N PRO A 158 3.80 -11.98 -11.54
CA PRO A 158 3.60 -11.49 -12.90
C PRO A 158 4.70 -12.00 -13.82
N ALA A 159 4.39 -12.08 -15.11
CA ALA A 159 5.33 -12.43 -16.15
C ALA A 159 6.63 -11.62 -16.03
N ALA A 160 7.74 -12.25 -16.43
CA ALA A 160 9.04 -11.61 -16.41
C ALA A 160 9.05 -10.38 -17.33
N LEU A 161 9.86 -9.38 -16.95
CA LEU A 161 10.07 -8.22 -17.80
C LEU A 161 10.67 -8.65 -19.15
N PRO A 162 10.17 -8.15 -20.29
CA PRO A 162 10.78 -8.39 -21.59
C PRO A 162 12.27 -8.03 -21.60
N PRO A 163 13.15 -8.84 -22.20
CA PRO A 163 14.60 -8.73 -22.03
C PRO A 163 15.23 -7.48 -22.67
N HIS A 164 14.50 -6.77 -23.53
CA HIS A 164 14.95 -5.50 -24.11
C HIS A 164 14.69 -4.30 -23.19
N LEU A 165 13.90 -4.48 -22.14
CA LEU A 165 13.61 -3.43 -21.16
C LEU A 165 14.56 -3.55 -19.98
N THR A 166 15.03 -2.41 -19.50
CA THR A 166 15.76 -2.33 -18.24
C THR A 166 14.75 -2.23 -17.09
N PRO A 167 14.80 -3.06 -16.05
CA PRO A 167 13.86 -2.95 -14.92
C PRO A 167 13.92 -1.57 -14.28
N ALA A 168 12.76 -0.94 -14.03
CA ALA A 168 12.72 0.35 -13.36
C ALA A 168 12.94 0.20 -11.85
N ASP A 169 13.84 1.00 -11.27
CA ASP A 169 14.04 1.09 -9.82
C ASP A 169 13.16 2.18 -9.19
N ARG A 170 12.82 2.01 -7.92
CA ARG A 170 12.09 3.01 -7.10
C ARG A 170 12.74 4.39 -7.14
N ARG A 171 14.06 4.49 -7.27
CA ARG A 171 14.79 5.77 -7.31
C ARG A 171 14.70 6.46 -8.67
N GLU A 172 14.36 5.73 -9.72
CA GLU A 172 14.35 6.24 -11.10
C GLU A 172 12.94 6.65 -11.56
N LEU A 173 11.90 6.01 -11.01
CA LEU A 173 10.50 6.30 -11.34
C LEU A 173 10.04 7.73 -10.99
N PRO A 174 10.48 8.36 -9.88
CA PRO A 174 9.99 9.69 -9.52
C PRO A 174 10.19 10.74 -10.62
N GLY A 175 9.19 11.58 -10.80
CA GLY A 175 9.15 12.65 -11.80
C GLY A 175 7.82 12.73 -12.55
N ARG A 176 7.74 13.68 -13.48
CA ARG A 176 6.60 13.88 -14.37
C ARG A 176 6.83 13.14 -15.69
N TRP A 177 5.80 12.44 -16.14
CA TRP A 177 5.80 11.59 -17.32
C TRP A 177 4.63 11.93 -18.22
N VAL A 178 4.85 12.00 -19.52
CA VAL A 178 3.81 12.31 -20.51
C VAL A 178 3.69 11.12 -21.49
N PRO A 179 2.47 10.69 -21.85
CA PRO A 179 2.29 9.61 -22.83
C PRO A 179 2.96 9.93 -24.16
N VAL A 180 3.66 8.95 -24.73
CA VAL A 180 4.24 9.06 -26.09
C VAL A 180 3.12 9.13 -27.15
N ARG A 181 1.93 8.60 -26.85
CA ARG A 181 0.76 8.59 -27.74
C ARG A 181 -0.53 8.92 -26.98
N GLY A 182 -1.43 9.62 -27.68
CA GLY A 182 -2.77 10.00 -27.24
C GLY A 182 -2.83 11.45 -26.72
N GLY A 183 -3.82 12.29 -27.04
CA GLY A 183 -4.92 12.21 -27.99
C GLY A 183 -5.30 13.66 -28.35
N SER A 184 -5.58 13.93 -29.64
CA SER A 184 -5.66 15.26 -30.26
C SER A 184 -6.85 16.14 -29.84
N LYS A 185 -7.51 15.84 -28.72
CA LYS A 185 -8.66 16.58 -28.18
C LYS A 185 -8.77 16.56 -26.64
N ALA A 186 -7.74 16.11 -25.92
CA ALA A 186 -7.70 16.30 -24.48
C ALA A 186 -7.72 17.81 -24.15
N LEU A 187 -8.42 18.20 -23.08
CA LEU A 187 -8.48 19.62 -22.66
C LEU A 187 -7.13 20.10 -22.15
N GLU A 188 -6.45 19.22 -21.42
CA GLU A 188 -5.10 19.42 -20.90
C GLU A 188 -4.17 18.29 -21.35
N GLN A 189 -2.86 18.51 -21.24
CA GLN A 189 -1.88 17.48 -21.55
C GLN A 189 -1.98 16.33 -20.53
N PRO A 190 -2.30 15.09 -20.97
CA PRO A 190 -2.30 13.94 -20.09
C PRO A 190 -0.91 13.71 -19.50
N ASN A 191 -0.84 13.38 -18.22
CA ASN A 191 0.43 13.23 -17.52
C ASN A 191 0.30 12.33 -16.30
N LEU A 192 1.45 11.82 -15.86
CA LEU A 192 1.61 11.03 -14.65
C LEU A 192 2.77 11.60 -13.84
N GLU A 193 2.50 12.02 -12.61
CA GLU A 193 3.49 12.46 -11.64
C GLU A 193 3.69 11.37 -10.59
N ILE A 194 4.90 10.84 -10.51
CA ILE A 194 5.30 9.84 -9.53
C ILE A 194 6.17 10.56 -8.47
N GLY A 195 5.68 10.63 -7.24
CA GLY A 195 6.39 11.21 -6.10
C GLY A 195 7.31 10.21 -5.43
N ALA A 196 8.48 10.66 -4.96
CA ALA A 196 9.43 9.83 -4.22
C ALA A 196 8.90 9.37 -2.85
N ASP A 197 7.83 10.00 -2.38
CA ASP A 197 7.06 9.70 -1.17
C ASP A 197 6.12 8.49 -1.33
N GLY A 198 6.14 7.79 -2.47
CA GLY A 198 5.24 6.66 -2.71
C GLY A 198 3.83 7.07 -3.12
N ARG A 199 3.59 8.34 -3.43
CA ARG A 199 2.33 8.84 -4.01
C ARG A 199 2.47 9.05 -5.50
N TRP A 200 1.37 8.91 -6.23
CA TRP A 200 1.29 9.30 -7.63
C TRP A 200 0.02 10.11 -7.88
N LEU A 201 0.09 10.99 -8.86
CA LEU A 201 -1.03 11.75 -9.43
C LEU A 201 -1.01 11.54 -10.94
N GLY A 202 -2.19 11.51 -11.55
CA GLY A 202 -2.31 11.39 -13.00
C GLY A 202 -3.47 12.22 -13.51
N SER A 203 -3.31 12.76 -14.71
CA SER A 203 -4.39 13.38 -15.48
C SER A 203 -4.52 12.65 -16.80
N ASP A 204 -5.74 12.19 -17.12
CA ASP A 204 -6.05 11.63 -18.42
C ASP A 204 -6.26 12.71 -19.50
N GLY A 205 -6.16 13.99 -19.12
CA GLY A 205 -6.45 15.17 -19.92
C GLY A 205 -7.79 15.84 -19.61
N CYS A 206 -8.65 15.20 -18.82
CA CYS A 206 -9.96 15.70 -18.37
C CYS A 206 -10.26 15.36 -16.91
N ASN A 207 -9.70 14.26 -16.41
CA ASN A 207 -9.94 13.74 -15.08
C ASN A 207 -8.62 13.47 -14.36
N GLY A 208 -8.59 13.86 -13.09
CA GLY A 208 -7.50 13.56 -12.18
C GLY A 208 -7.70 12.19 -11.53
N SER A 209 -6.60 11.51 -11.25
CA SER A 209 -6.54 10.29 -10.46
C SER A 209 -5.26 10.31 -9.61
N GLY A 210 -5.19 9.46 -8.60
CA GLY A 210 -4.00 9.33 -7.78
C GLY A 210 -4.05 8.10 -6.91
N GLY A 211 -2.94 7.76 -6.26
CA GLY A 211 -2.84 6.55 -5.46
C GLY A 211 -1.46 6.36 -4.86
N GLY A 212 -1.31 5.31 -4.06
CA GLY A 212 -0.03 4.85 -3.57
C GLY A 212 0.67 4.02 -4.64
N TRP A 213 2.00 4.01 -4.63
CA TRP A 213 2.81 3.13 -5.45
C TRP A 213 4.02 2.61 -4.69
N VAL A 214 4.47 1.43 -5.08
CA VAL A 214 5.75 0.88 -4.67
C VAL A 214 6.38 0.08 -5.80
N ALA A 215 7.69 0.20 -5.95
CA ALA A 215 8.48 -0.62 -6.87
C ALA A 215 9.44 -1.52 -6.08
N GLY A 216 9.68 -2.71 -6.64
CA GLY A 216 10.60 -3.70 -6.10
C GLY A 216 11.53 -4.28 -7.16
N PRO A 217 12.24 -5.37 -6.81
CA PRO A 217 13.22 -5.99 -7.70
C PRO A 217 12.63 -6.41 -9.05
N ALA A 218 13.48 -6.48 -10.07
CA ALA A 218 13.09 -6.89 -11.42
C ALA A 218 11.91 -6.08 -12.00
N GLY A 219 11.80 -4.81 -11.60
CA GLY A 219 10.79 -3.88 -12.10
C GLY A 219 9.38 -4.24 -11.65
N THR A 220 9.21 -5.01 -10.57
CA THR A 220 7.88 -5.18 -9.96
C THR A 220 7.33 -3.80 -9.61
N LEU A 221 6.08 -3.57 -9.95
CA LEU A 221 5.37 -2.33 -9.63
C LEU A 221 3.99 -2.69 -9.09
N LEU A 222 3.64 -2.11 -7.94
CA LEU A 222 2.29 -2.12 -7.40
C LEU A 222 1.83 -0.68 -7.29
N ALA A 223 0.58 -0.44 -7.65
CA ALA A 223 -0.07 0.83 -7.40
C ALA A 223 -1.51 0.58 -6.94
N THR A 224 -2.03 1.55 -6.20
CA THR A 224 -3.44 1.65 -5.90
C THR A 224 -4.11 2.62 -6.89
N SER A 225 -5.43 2.56 -6.99
CA SER A 225 -6.24 3.48 -7.78
C SER A 225 -7.15 4.29 -6.86
N GLY A 226 -7.16 5.61 -7.04
CA GLY A 226 -8.08 6.53 -6.38
C GLY A 226 -9.31 6.87 -7.22
N VAL A 227 -10.19 7.72 -6.67
CA VAL A 227 -11.34 8.25 -7.38
C VAL A 227 -10.89 9.10 -8.56
N SER A 228 -11.66 9.03 -9.64
CA SER A 228 -11.53 9.89 -10.80
C SER A 228 -12.84 10.63 -11.03
N THR A 229 -12.76 11.87 -11.52
CA THR A 229 -13.93 12.51 -12.10
C THR A 229 -14.33 11.77 -13.39
N LEU A 230 -15.61 11.75 -13.76
CA LEU A 230 -16.08 11.05 -14.97
C LEU A 230 -16.49 12.04 -16.05
N VAL A 231 -15.58 12.95 -16.41
CA VAL A 231 -15.74 13.86 -17.55
C VAL A 231 -15.40 13.10 -18.83
N GLY A 232 -16.36 13.01 -19.75
CA GLY A 232 -16.18 12.34 -21.03
C GLY A 232 -15.39 13.19 -22.03
N CYS A 233 -14.24 12.71 -22.47
CA CYS A 233 -13.46 13.27 -23.57
C CYS A 233 -12.57 12.19 -24.22
N ASP A 234 -11.92 12.51 -25.34
CA ASP A 234 -10.93 11.62 -25.99
C ASP A 234 -9.60 11.64 -25.17
N ASN A 235 -9.63 11.00 -23.99
CA ASN A 235 -8.57 11.01 -22.98
C ASN A 235 -7.46 9.96 -23.23
N VAL A 236 -6.42 9.98 -22.38
CA VAL A 236 -5.40 8.93 -22.32
C VAL A 236 -5.39 8.32 -20.92
N PRO A 237 -5.66 7.01 -20.76
CA PRO A 237 -5.94 6.41 -19.45
C PRO A 237 -4.66 6.11 -18.64
N VAL A 238 -3.85 7.14 -18.38
CA VAL A 238 -2.56 7.03 -17.68
C VAL A 238 -2.68 6.49 -16.26
N GLY A 239 -3.74 6.87 -15.54
CA GLY A 239 -4.03 6.35 -14.20
C GLY A 239 -4.36 4.85 -14.22
N ASP A 240 -5.10 4.40 -15.23
CA ASP A 240 -5.43 2.97 -15.40
C ASP A 240 -4.18 2.17 -15.78
N TRP A 241 -3.30 2.73 -16.61
CA TRP A 241 -2.03 2.10 -16.94
C TRP A 241 -1.19 1.85 -15.70
N LEU A 242 -1.07 2.84 -14.81
CA LEU A 242 -0.25 2.72 -13.60
C LEU A 242 -0.86 1.74 -12.59
N SER A 243 -2.15 1.87 -12.28
CA SER A 243 -2.84 1.01 -11.31
C SER A 243 -2.98 -0.45 -11.76
N SER A 244 -3.05 -0.68 -13.08
CA SER A 244 -3.08 -2.03 -13.67
C SER A 244 -1.68 -2.64 -13.87
N ALA A 245 -0.62 -1.84 -13.82
CA ALA A 245 0.73 -2.31 -14.04
C ALA A 245 1.14 -3.32 -12.96
N ARG A 246 1.94 -4.30 -13.38
CA ARG A 246 2.64 -5.25 -12.50
C ARG A 246 4.14 -5.26 -12.76
N ARG A 247 4.56 -4.70 -13.91
CA ARG A 247 5.95 -4.42 -14.23
C ARG A 247 6.11 -3.00 -14.75
N ALA A 248 7.23 -2.39 -14.42
CA ALA A 248 7.74 -1.19 -15.07
C ALA A 248 9.17 -1.44 -15.55
N GLY A 249 9.47 -0.94 -16.75
CA GLY A 249 10.80 -0.97 -17.31
C GLY A 249 11.07 0.25 -18.18
N PHE A 250 12.34 0.45 -18.49
CA PHE A 250 12.82 1.50 -19.37
C PHE A 250 13.27 0.94 -20.71
N ASP A 251 12.78 1.55 -21.78
CA ASP A 251 13.29 1.41 -23.14
C ASP A 251 14.05 2.70 -23.49
N GLY A 252 15.36 2.70 -23.25
CA GLY A 252 16.15 3.92 -23.21
C GLY A 252 15.64 4.86 -22.11
N ALA A 253 15.16 6.05 -22.48
CA ALA A 253 14.60 7.03 -21.54
C ALA A 253 13.06 6.91 -21.36
N MET A 254 12.43 5.98 -22.07
CA MET A 254 10.97 5.84 -22.07
C MET A 254 10.54 4.89 -20.96
N LEU A 255 9.65 5.33 -20.09
CA LEU A 255 8.97 4.46 -19.13
C LEU A 255 7.93 3.61 -19.87
N VAL A 256 7.97 2.30 -19.64
CA VAL A 256 7.02 1.32 -20.18
C VAL A 256 6.31 0.64 -19.01
N LEU A 257 4.99 0.78 -18.98
CA LEU A 257 4.12 0.13 -17.99
C LEU A 257 3.51 -1.12 -18.59
N LEU A 258 3.57 -2.23 -17.87
CA LEU A 258 3.18 -3.54 -18.37
C LEU A 258 2.22 -4.23 -17.40
N ASP A 259 1.24 -4.94 -17.95
CA ASP A 259 0.31 -5.75 -17.16
C ASP A 259 0.97 -7.03 -16.61
N ARG A 260 0.19 -7.83 -15.91
CA ARG A 260 0.64 -9.11 -15.32
C ARG A 260 1.16 -10.12 -16.36
N ASN A 261 0.79 -9.99 -17.62
CA ASN A 261 1.17 -10.88 -18.71
C ASN A 261 2.30 -10.28 -19.57
N ALA A 262 2.96 -9.22 -19.09
CA ALA A 262 3.99 -8.46 -19.82
C ALA A 262 3.48 -7.80 -21.11
N LYS A 263 2.18 -7.50 -21.21
CA LYS A 263 1.62 -6.69 -22.29
C LYS A 263 1.79 -5.21 -21.96
N GLU A 264 2.27 -4.42 -22.92
CA GLU A 264 2.39 -2.97 -22.78
C GLU A 264 1.00 -2.34 -22.57
N LEU A 265 0.84 -1.66 -21.44
CA LEU A 265 -0.32 -0.85 -21.11
C LEU A 265 -0.14 0.56 -21.66
N GLY A 266 1.06 1.12 -21.46
CA GLY A 266 1.38 2.47 -21.87
C GLY A 266 2.87 2.74 -21.88
N ARG A 267 3.24 3.79 -22.61
CA ARG A 267 4.62 4.25 -22.76
C ARG A 267 4.67 5.75 -22.61
N LEU A 268 5.58 6.21 -21.76
CA LEU A 268 5.70 7.61 -21.37
C LEU A 268 7.14 8.09 -21.52
N HIS A 269 7.30 9.35 -21.89
CA HIS A 269 8.58 10.04 -21.86
C HIS A 269 8.62 10.97 -20.65
N ARG A 270 9.81 11.19 -20.09
CA ARG A 270 9.97 12.16 -19.01
C ARG A 270 9.66 13.56 -19.54
N ASP A 271 8.92 14.32 -18.75
CA ASP A 271 8.80 15.75 -18.97
C ASP A 271 9.93 16.45 -18.21
N ASP A 272 10.95 16.86 -18.94
CA ASP A 272 12.11 17.58 -18.40
C ASP A 272 11.82 19.08 -18.16
N GLY A 273 10.55 19.50 -18.21
CA GLY A 273 10.16 20.89 -18.03
C GLY A 273 10.55 21.77 -19.21
N GLY A 274 10.42 21.25 -20.44
CA GLY A 274 10.55 22.07 -21.65
C GLY A 274 9.68 23.34 -21.53
N PRO A 275 10.14 24.50 -22.04
CA PRO A 275 9.57 25.79 -21.68
C PRO A 275 8.05 25.79 -21.87
N SER A 276 7.34 26.14 -20.81
CA SER A 276 5.92 26.47 -20.87
C SER A 276 5.75 27.52 -21.96
N ILE A 277 5.02 27.18 -23.02
CA ILE A 277 4.61 28.16 -24.02
C ILE A 277 3.84 29.25 -23.24
N PRO A 278 4.32 30.50 -23.21
CA PRO A 278 3.60 31.55 -22.51
C PRO A 278 2.26 31.74 -23.19
N ALA A 279 1.20 31.93 -22.39
CA ALA A 279 -0.11 32.33 -22.88
C ALA A 279 0.04 33.52 -23.83
N PRO A 280 -0.71 33.56 -24.96
CA PRO A 280 -0.63 34.68 -25.88
C PRO A 280 -0.94 35.99 -25.13
N PRO A 281 -0.26 37.10 -25.44
CA PRO A 281 -0.48 38.35 -24.73
C PRO A 281 -1.95 38.75 -24.87
N ALA A 282 -2.56 39.13 -23.75
CA ALA A 282 -3.85 39.82 -23.77
C ALA A 282 -3.67 41.10 -24.60
N GLY A 283 -4.15 41.03 -25.85
CA GLY A 283 -4.06 42.12 -26.81
C GLY A 283 -5.29 43.03 -26.72
N ASN A 284 -5.02 44.26 -26.28
CA ASN A 284 -5.71 45.56 -26.46
C ASN A 284 -7.22 45.65 -26.23
#